data_AF-A0A3M1XV65-F1
#
_entry.id   AF-A0A3M1XV65-F1
#
_cell.length_a   1.000
_cell.length_b   1.000
_cell.length_c   1.000
_cell.angle_alpha   90.00
_cell.angle_beta   90.00
_cell.angle_gamma   90.00
#
_symmetry.space_group_name_H-M   'P 1'
#
loop_
_entity.id
_entity.type
_entity.pdbx_description
1 polymer ?
#
loop_
_entity_poly.entity_id
_entity_poly.type
_entity_poly.pdbx_seq_one_letter_code
_entity_poly.pdbx_strand_id
1 'polypeptide(L)'
;EAQKELERRRAELAAGSGLPVCQHPAPTAPSPTQGQPDPAPAAASSASHNYNYAMLARQHSPAPRASQHPDTDRPAIKTYPTLNAAFYANNPAAGRVWYLLRWLDPMGRGWLDLAEVKKRLTEGSERVYCGRRLRQILNKENGRLWDLTANGRIRYKSPAKVAAALDCGRFTGNPVDIPLHVFLGGIKQVRAHFYASYHSGRKENNPISRRTLRELTGVPESTQRVYDKVAGVTAVCNWSIENNTREHVENAAWKHGRGIFEFTDWQGKVGERGRKYLAVRLPNSYETTQAKSPKGRQKKINRAIDLVIKRARGIGSSVNRIYFPNGNAAVKAYNRNPEHDHYYKLALPDSKKPSKLTSGRLMLWDCIGAL
;
A
#
# COMPACT_ATOMS: atom_id res chain seq x y z
N GLU A 1 9.47 -47.31 17.35
CA GLU A 1 8.10 -47.19 16.80
C GLU A 1 7.92 -45.99 15.87
N ALA A 2 8.34 -44.78 16.25
CA ALA A 2 8.23 -43.58 15.40
C ALA A 2 8.89 -43.69 14.01
N GLN A 3 10.03 -44.38 13.88
CA GLN A 3 10.66 -44.62 12.56
C GLN A 3 9.84 -45.57 11.68
N LYS A 4 9.22 -46.61 12.26
CA LYS A 4 8.33 -47.54 11.53
C LYS A 4 7.08 -46.83 11.03
N GLU A 5 6.53 -45.91 11.82
CA GLU A 5 5.38 -45.05 11.44
C GLU A 5 5.75 -44.13 10.25
N LEU A 6 6.98 -43.62 10.23
CA LEU A 6 7.48 -42.71 9.19
C LEU A 6 7.76 -43.45 7.87
N GLU A 7 8.29 -44.67 7.95
CA GLU A 7 8.49 -45.54 6.79
C GLU A 7 7.16 -46.01 6.19
N ARG A 8 6.16 -46.34 7.02
CA ARG A 8 4.82 -46.70 6.56
C ARG A 8 4.15 -45.56 5.80
N ARG A 9 4.24 -44.32 6.31
CA ARG A 9 3.72 -43.13 5.60
C ARG A 9 4.46 -42.83 4.30
N ARG A 10 5.75 -43.13 4.21
CA ARG A 10 6.53 -43.02 2.97
C ARG A 10 6.08 -44.04 1.92
N ALA A 11 5.77 -45.26 2.33
CA ALA A 11 5.25 -46.31 1.44
C ALA A 11 3.83 -45.98 0.93
N GLU A 12 2.97 -45.44 1.80
CA GLU A 12 1.61 -45.02 1.42
C GLU A 12 1.61 -43.84 0.42
N LEU A 13 2.58 -42.92 0.53
CA LEU A 13 2.74 -41.82 -0.44
C LEU A 13 3.30 -42.28 -1.80
N ALA A 14 4.08 -43.36 -1.83
CA ALA A 14 4.61 -43.92 -3.08
C ALA A 14 3.56 -44.72 -3.88
N ALA A 15 2.57 -45.31 -3.20
CA ALA A 15 1.51 -46.08 -3.84
C ALA A 15 0.37 -45.22 -4.45
N GLY A 16 0.27 -43.95 -4.06
CA GLY A 16 -0.82 -43.04 -4.46
C GLY A 16 -0.61 -42.24 -5.76
N SER A 17 0.53 -42.37 -6.44
CA SER A 17 0.90 -41.54 -7.61
C SER A 17 0.61 -42.20 -8.97
N GLY A 18 -0.41 -43.03 -9.06
CA GLY A 18 -0.91 -43.56 -10.33
C GLY A 18 -1.73 -42.52 -11.11
N LEU A 19 -1.07 -41.55 -11.73
CA LEU A 19 -1.69 -40.73 -12.78
C LEU A 19 -1.33 -41.31 -14.17
N PRO A 20 -2.28 -41.41 -15.10
CA PRO A 20 -2.04 -41.96 -16.43
C PRO A 20 -1.07 -41.10 -17.24
N VAL A 21 -0.04 -41.75 -17.77
CA VAL A 21 0.94 -41.17 -18.70
C VAL A 21 0.25 -40.92 -20.05
N CYS A 22 -0.09 -39.67 -20.33
CA CYS A 22 -0.43 -39.25 -21.69
C CYS A 22 0.84 -39.22 -22.53
N GLN A 23 0.99 -40.21 -23.41
CA GLN A 23 2.02 -40.22 -24.45
C GLN A 23 1.69 -39.15 -25.49
N HIS A 24 2.52 -38.10 -25.56
CA HIS A 24 2.51 -37.17 -26.70
C HIS A 24 3.37 -37.75 -27.83
N PRO A 25 2.90 -37.71 -29.09
CA PRO A 25 3.72 -38.11 -30.23
C PRO A 25 4.89 -37.13 -30.43
N ALA A 26 6.04 -37.70 -30.82
CA ALA A 26 7.29 -37.00 -31.07
C ALA A 26 7.14 -35.94 -32.19
N PRO A 27 7.77 -34.76 -32.06
CA PRO A 27 7.81 -33.79 -33.14
C PRO A 27 8.78 -34.24 -34.24
N THR A 28 8.27 -34.31 -35.46
CA THR A 28 8.98 -34.57 -36.70
C THR A 28 10.03 -33.50 -36.98
N ALA A 29 11.26 -33.91 -37.29
CA ALA A 29 12.37 -33.02 -37.63
C ALA A 29 12.16 -32.36 -39.01
N PRO A 30 12.42 -31.05 -39.17
CA PRO A 30 12.53 -30.45 -40.49
C PRO A 30 13.91 -30.70 -41.11
N SER A 31 13.89 -31.04 -42.40
CA SER A 31 15.05 -31.29 -43.26
C SER A 31 15.86 -30.01 -43.56
N PRO A 32 17.15 -30.15 -43.93
CA PRO A 32 18.07 -29.02 -44.05
C PRO A 32 17.89 -28.28 -45.37
N THR A 33 17.82 -26.94 -45.32
CA THR A 33 17.95 -26.09 -46.50
C THR A 33 19.38 -25.53 -46.53
N GLN A 34 20.13 -25.89 -47.56
CA GLN A 34 21.43 -25.30 -47.91
C GLN A 34 21.21 -23.99 -48.69
N GLY A 35 22.06 -22.98 -48.46
CA GLY A 35 22.08 -21.76 -49.27
C GLY A 35 23.01 -20.66 -48.76
N GLN A 36 24.30 -20.80 -49.08
CA GLN A 36 25.41 -19.85 -49.36
C GLN A 36 25.59 -18.47 -48.67
N PRO A 37 26.86 -17.95 -48.64
CA PRO A 37 27.33 -16.94 -47.70
C PRO A 37 27.60 -15.53 -48.31
N ASP A 38 28.06 -14.64 -47.41
CA ASP A 38 28.83 -13.39 -47.58
C ASP A 38 28.08 -12.04 -47.63
N PRO A 39 28.72 -10.88 -47.31
CA PRO A 39 30.02 -10.65 -46.67
C PRO A 39 29.96 -9.71 -45.42
N ALA A 40 31.09 -9.65 -44.70
CA ALA A 40 31.39 -8.68 -43.65
C ALA A 40 31.30 -7.22 -44.12
N PRO A 41 31.12 -6.25 -43.19
CA PRO A 41 32.29 -5.41 -42.93
C PRO A 41 32.47 -4.86 -41.51
N ALA A 42 33.75 -4.61 -41.23
CA ALA A 42 34.37 -3.45 -40.56
C ALA A 42 34.05 -3.10 -39.10
N ALA A 43 35.15 -3.05 -38.34
CA ALA A 43 35.29 -2.53 -37.00
C ALA A 43 35.25 -1.00 -36.94
N ALA A 44 34.64 -0.46 -35.87
CA ALA A 44 35.00 0.80 -35.23
C ALA A 44 34.39 0.78 -33.80
N SER A 45 35.22 0.64 -32.78
CA SER A 45 35.71 1.72 -31.91
C SER A 45 34.75 2.14 -30.78
N SER A 46 35.25 1.87 -29.59
CA SER A 46 34.84 2.27 -28.24
C SER A 46 34.36 3.72 -28.07
N ALA A 47 33.21 3.87 -27.40
CA ALA A 47 32.98 4.97 -26.47
C ALA A 47 31.95 4.54 -25.42
N SER A 48 32.45 4.30 -24.21
CA SER A 48 31.68 4.14 -22.97
C SER A 48 30.75 5.34 -22.74
N HIS A 49 29.44 5.11 -22.77
CA HIS A 49 28.43 6.07 -22.33
C HIS A 49 27.43 5.37 -21.41
N ASN A 50 27.56 5.67 -20.12
CA ASN A 50 26.62 5.31 -19.06
C ASN A 50 25.37 6.18 -19.22
N TYR A 51 24.35 5.71 -19.95
CA TYR A 51 23.05 6.38 -20.00
C TYR A 51 22.08 5.74 -19.02
N ASN A 52 21.69 6.53 -18.01
CA ASN A 52 20.52 6.30 -17.16
C ASN A 52 19.23 6.28 -18.03
N TYR A 53 18.87 5.12 -18.57
CA TYR A 53 17.62 4.90 -19.30
C TYR A 53 16.45 4.60 -18.34
N ALA A 54 15.91 5.66 -17.73
CA ALA A 54 14.67 5.60 -16.95
C ALA A 54 13.52 6.42 -17.59
N MET A 55 13.64 6.84 -18.85
CA MET A 55 12.77 7.89 -19.42
C MET A 55 12.21 7.64 -20.83
N LEU A 56 12.29 6.43 -21.41
CA LEU A 56 11.90 6.22 -22.84
C LEU A 56 11.00 5.01 -23.15
N ALA A 57 10.13 4.61 -22.22
CA ALA A 57 8.95 3.77 -22.54
C ALA A 57 7.72 4.64 -22.88
N ARG A 58 7.90 5.72 -23.64
CA ARG A 58 6.80 6.55 -24.18
C ARG A 58 6.87 6.50 -25.69
N GLN A 59 6.25 5.50 -26.31
CA GLN A 59 5.74 5.58 -27.69
C GLN A 59 5.02 4.28 -28.05
N HIS A 60 3.78 4.18 -27.59
CA HIS A 60 2.57 3.67 -28.27
C HIS A 60 1.50 3.43 -27.20
N SER A 61 1.05 4.52 -26.57
CA SER A 61 -0.31 4.54 -26.04
C SER A 61 -1.16 5.17 -27.14
N PRO A 62 -2.17 4.48 -27.70
CA PRO A 62 -3.20 5.19 -28.43
C PRO A 62 -3.74 6.31 -27.53
N ALA A 63 -4.05 7.46 -28.13
CA ALA A 63 -4.54 8.67 -27.47
C ALA A 63 -5.45 8.33 -26.28
N PRO A 64 -5.34 9.04 -25.14
CA PRO A 64 -6.22 8.77 -24.01
C PRO A 64 -7.65 8.86 -24.50
N ARG A 65 -8.34 7.70 -24.57
CA ARG A 65 -9.79 7.68 -24.61
C ARG A 65 -10.21 8.60 -23.49
N ALA A 66 -10.94 9.64 -23.86
CA ALA A 66 -11.53 10.62 -22.97
C ALA A 66 -11.76 9.97 -21.61
N SER A 67 -11.02 10.45 -20.61
CA SER A 67 -11.18 10.05 -19.23
C SER A 67 -12.67 10.00 -18.96
N GLN A 68 -13.16 8.78 -18.74
CA GLN A 68 -14.47 8.55 -18.18
C GLN A 68 -14.47 9.36 -16.88
N HIS A 69 -15.06 10.56 -16.92
CA HIS A 69 -15.41 11.24 -15.69
C HIS A 69 -16.25 10.21 -14.93
N PRO A 70 -15.80 9.76 -13.74
CA PRO A 70 -16.57 8.80 -12.99
C PRO A 70 -17.80 9.54 -12.53
N ASP A 71 -18.88 9.43 -13.30
CA ASP A 71 -20.28 9.52 -12.89
C ASP A 71 -20.43 10.30 -11.57
N THR A 72 -20.16 11.61 -11.60
CA THR A 72 -20.02 12.46 -10.39
C THR A 72 -21.34 12.59 -9.62
N ASP A 73 -22.43 12.14 -10.23
CA ASP A 73 -23.76 12.09 -9.62
C ASP A 73 -23.96 10.89 -8.69
N ARG A 74 -23.10 9.86 -8.75
CA ARG A 74 -23.29 8.69 -7.88
C ARG A 74 -22.72 8.96 -6.49
N PRO A 75 -23.50 8.74 -5.42
CA PRO A 75 -23.02 8.93 -4.06
C PRO A 75 -21.80 8.05 -3.81
N ALA A 76 -20.69 8.66 -3.40
CA ALA A 76 -19.46 7.97 -3.08
C ALA A 76 -19.05 8.22 -1.62
N ILE A 77 -18.42 7.22 -1.00
CA ILE A 77 -17.92 7.29 0.37
C ILE A 77 -16.41 7.45 0.32
N LYS A 78 -15.93 8.53 0.91
CA LYS A 78 -14.51 8.76 1.13
C LYS A 78 -13.92 7.74 2.09
N THR A 79 -12.95 6.97 1.61
CA THR A 79 -12.24 5.94 2.38
C THR A 79 -10.74 6.21 2.46
N TYR A 80 -10.06 5.49 3.34
CA TYR A 80 -8.61 5.63 3.55
C TYR A 80 -7.93 4.28 3.28
N PRO A 81 -6.94 4.20 2.37
CA PRO A 81 -6.35 2.92 1.98
C PRO A 81 -5.79 2.09 3.15
N THR A 82 -5.05 2.73 4.06
CA THR A 82 -4.50 2.06 5.26
C THR A 82 -5.60 1.50 6.16
N LEU A 83 -6.69 2.25 6.33
CA LEU A 83 -7.82 1.83 7.15
C LEU A 83 -8.58 0.67 6.48
N ASN A 84 -8.74 0.71 5.17
CA ASN A 84 -9.36 -0.35 4.38
C ASN A 84 -8.56 -1.66 4.47
N ALA A 85 -7.22 -1.58 4.41
CA ALA A 85 -6.34 -2.75 4.63
C ALA A 85 -6.51 -3.32 6.04
N ALA A 86 -6.60 -2.47 7.06
CA ALA A 86 -6.83 -2.91 8.44
C ALA A 86 -8.22 -3.57 8.62
N PHE A 87 -9.26 -3.01 7.99
CA PHE A 87 -10.58 -3.66 7.96
C PHE A 87 -10.54 -4.99 7.23
N TYR A 88 -9.80 -5.09 6.13
CA TYR A 88 -9.64 -6.34 5.40
C TYR A 88 -9.01 -7.44 6.28
N ALA A 89 -7.95 -7.10 7.01
CA ALA A 89 -7.24 -8.01 7.90
C ALA A 89 -8.08 -8.45 9.12
N ASN A 90 -8.89 -7.54 9.68
CA ASN A 90 -9.69 -7.80 10.87
C ASN A 90 -11.10 -8.32 10.55
N ASN A 91 -11.95 -7.44 10.02
CA ASN A 91 -13.36 -7.71 9.79
C ASN A 91 -13.93 -6.77 8.71
N PRO A 92 -13.93 -7.17 7.42
CA PRO A 92 -14.37 -6.31 6.34
C PRO A 92 -15.87 -6.01 6.42
N ALA A 93 -16.67 -6.91 7.01
CA ALA A 93 -18.10 -6.70 7.20
C ALA A 93 -18.37 -5.57 8.21
N ALA A 94 -17.55 -5.47 9.25
CA ALA A 94 -17.62 -4.39 10.21
C ALA A 94 -17.15 -3.05 9.62
N GLY A 95 -16.08 -3.06 8.81
CA GLY A 95 -15.65 -1.88 8.06
C GLY A 95 -16.73 -1.35 7.13
N ARG A 96 -17.43 -2.25 6.43
CA ARG A 96 -18.60 -1.92 5.62
C ARG A 96 -19.68 -1.20 6.42
N VAL A 97 -20.08 -1.76 7.57
CA VAL A 97 -21.07 -1.12 8.46
C VAL A 97 -20.58 0.24 8.92
N TRP A 98 -19.32 0.36 9.34
CA TRP A 98 -18.78 1.63 9.81
C TRP A 98 -18.81 2.73 8.74
N TYR A 99 -18.48 2.41 7.49
CA TYR A 99 -18.61 3.35 6.38
C TYR A 99 -20.06 3.73 6.08
N LEU A 100 -20.98 2.77 6.11
CA LEU A 100 -22.41 3.03 5.91
C LEU A 100 -23.01 3.91 7.02
N LEU A 101 -22.64 3.68 8.29
CA LEU A 101 -23.06 4.55 9.41
C LEU A 101 -22.61 6.00 9.20
N ARG A 102 -21.40 6.22 8.69
CA ARG A 102 -20.92 7.57 8.39
C ARG A 102 -21.63 8.22 7.22
N TRP A 103 -22.03 7.43 6.23
CA TRP A 103 -22.77 7.92 5.08
C TRP A 103 -24.22 8.28 5.45
N LEU A 104 -24.83 7.50 6.36
CA LEU A 104 -26.14 7.76 6.95
C LEU A 104 -26.19 9.01 7.84
N ASP A 105 -25.04 9.53 8.27
CA ASP A 105 -24.93 10.75 9.07
C ASP A 105 -24.33 11.90 8.25
N PRO A 106 -25.10 12.53 7.34
CA PRO A 106 -24.60 13.60 6.48
C PRO A 106 -24.17 14.84 7.30
N MET A 107 -24.73 15.04 8.48
CA MET A 107 -24.38 16.16 9.37
C MET A 107 -23.14 15.87 10.24
N GLY A 108 -22.67 14.62 10.29
CA GLY A 108 -21.50 14.22 11.05
C GLY A 108 -21.65 14.38 12.57
N ARG A 109 -22.87 14.16 13.10
CA ARG A 109 -23.18 14.19 14.55
C ARG A 109 -22.37 13.17 15.34
N GLY A 110 -21.94 12.08 14.70
CA GLY A 110 -21.18 11.00 15.34
C GLY A 110 -22.06 9.98 16.06
N TRP A 111 -23.37 10.03 15.84
CA TRP A 111 -24.33 9.06 16.40
C TRP A 111 -25.58 8.94 15.54
N LEU A 112 -26.19 7.75 15.57
CA LEU A 112 -27.43 7.43 14.86
C LEU A 112 -28.38 6.64 15.76
N ASP A 113 -29.67 6.68 15.45
CA ASP A 113 -30.66 5.84 16.12
C ASP A 113 -30.55 4.38 15.64
N LEU A 114 -30.52 3.42 16.57
CA LEU A 114 -30.34 2.00 16.26
C LEU A 114 -31.53 1.43 15.51
N ALA A 115 -32.76 1.89 15.79
CA ALA A 115 -33.95 1.41 15.09
C ALA A 115 -33.95 1.90 13.65
N GLU A 116 -33.60 3.18 13.42
CA GLU A 116 -33.44 3.72 12.07
C GLU A 116 -32.36 2.97 11.27
N VAL A 117 -31.18 2.77 11.86
CA VAL A 117 -30.08 2.05 11.20
C VAL A 117 -30.48 0.61 10.85
N LYS A 118 -31.17 -0.10 11.76
CA LYS A 118 -31.66 -1.45 11.48
C LYS A 118 -32.62 -1.42 10.30
N LYS A 119 -33.67 -0.59 10.37
CA LYS A 119 -34.68 -0.46 9.31
C LYS A 119 -34.02 -0.23 7.94
N ARG A 120 -33.10 0.73 7.84
CA ARG A 120 -32.40 1.03 6.58
C ARG A 120 -31.53 -0.11 6.08
N LEU A 121 -30.70 -0.70 6.94
CA LEU A 121 -29.71 -1.72 6.53
C LEU A 121 -30.29 -3.14 6.40
N THR A 122 -31.51 -3.40 6.87
CA THR A 122 -32.14 -4.74 6.82
C THR A 122 -33.39 -4.81 5.95
N GLU A 123 -34.15 -3.73 5.83
CA GLU A 123 -35.46 -3.71 5.15
C GLU A 123 -35.54 -2.67 4.03
N GLY A 124 -34.74 -1.60 4.10
CA GLY A 124 -34.77 -0.50 3.14
C GLY A 124 -34.05 -0.77 1.80
N SER A 125 -33.99 0.27 0.97
CA SER A 125 -33.23 0.29 -0.29
C SER A 125 -31.74 0.07 -0.09
N GLU A 126 -31.24 0.29 1.13
CA GLU A 126 -29.85 0.12 1.55
C GLU A 126 -29.63 -1.24 2.24
N ARG A 127 -30.50 -2.22 1.97
CA ARG A 127 -30.41 -3.54 2.59
C ARG A 127 -29.09 -4.22 2.24
N VAL A 128 -28.35 -4.56 3.30
CA VAL A 128 -27.05 -5.23 3.19
C VAL A 128 -27.03 -6.56 3.95
N TYR A 129 -27.66 -6.60 5.12
CA TYR A 129 -27.61 -7.73 6.02
C TYR A 129 -29.02 -8.16 6.43
N CYS A 130 -29.17 -9.42 6.81
CA CYS A 130 -30.33 -9.80 7.63
C CYS A 130 -30.19 -9.22 9.05
N GLY A 131 -31.29 -8.96 9.73
CA GLY A 131 -31.28 -8.35 11.07
C GLY A 131 -30.45 -9.12 12.09
N ARG A 132 -30.45 -10.47 12.02
CA ARG A 132 -29.59 -11.32 12.86
C ARG A 132 -28.11 -11.04 12.62
N ARG A 133 -27.67 -10.98 11.36
CA ARG A 133 -26.26 -10.76 11.01
C ARG A 133 -25.81 -9.35 11.39
N LEU A 134 -26.63 -8.34 11.14
CA LEU A 134 -26.33 -6.97 11.55
C LEU A 134 -26.15 -6.88 13.07
N ARG A 135 -27.06 -7.48 13.84
CA ARG A 135 -26.97 -7.54 15.31
C ARG A 135 -25.67 -8.20 15.78
N GLN A 136 -25.27 -9.31 15.17
CA GLN A 136 -24.01 -9.98 15.50
C GLN A 136 -22.79 -9.07 15.25
N ILE A 137 -22.77 -8.38 14.10
CA ILE A 137 -21.67 -7.44 13.78
C ILE A 137 -21.65 -6.29 14.79
N LEU A 138 -22.81 -5.68 15.05
CA LEU A 138 -22.95 -4.57 16.00
C LEU A 138 -22.49 -4.95 17.40
N ASN A 139 -22.86 -6.13 17.89
CA ASN A 139 -22.47 -6.59 19.22
C ASN A 139 -20.98 -6.96 19.28
N LYS A 140 -20.44 -7.64 18.25
CA LYS A 140 -19.04 -8.08 18.23
C LYS A 140 -18.05 -6.93 18.28
N GLU A 141 -18.37 -5.83 17.60
CA GLU A 141 -17.46 -4.67 17.47
C GLU A 141 -17.88 -3.49 18.38
N ASN A 142 -18.83 -3.73 19.28
CA ASN A 142 -19.22 -2.76 20.31
C ASN A 142 -18.02 -2.46 21.22
N GLY A 143 -17.82 -1.20 21.57
CA GLY A 143 -16.63 -0.77 22.30
C GLY A 143 -15.37 -0.69 21.45
N ARG A 144 -15.34 -1.22 20.22
CA ARG A 144 -14.19 -1.16 19.30
C ARG A 144 -14.39 -0.12 18.21
N LEU A 145 -15.43 -0.28 17.39
CA LEU A 145 -15.72 0.59 16.24
C LEU A 145 -16.84 1.61 16.51
N TRP A 146 -17.75 1.27 17.40
CA TRP A 146 -18.86 2.09 17.85
C TRP A 146 -19.23 1.68 19.27
N ASP A 147 -19.99 2.53 19.94
CA ASP A 147 -20.53 2.27 21.27
C ASP A 147 -22.07 2.24 21.18
N LEU A 148 -22.66 1.11 21.60
CA LEU A 148 -24.11 0.94 21.73
C LEU A 148 -24.54 1.49 23.10
N THR A 149 -25.40 2.51 23.09
CA THR A 149 -25.90 3.14 24.31
C THR A 149 -27.25 2.55 24.71
N ALA A 150 -27.55 2.50 26.01
CA ALA A 150 -28.81 1.97 26.55
C ALA A 150 -30.06 2.69 25.99
N ASN A 151 -29.93 3.96 25.59
CA ASN A 151 -31.00 4.75 24.96
C ASN A 151 -31.24 4.40 23.48
N GLY A 152 -30.69 3.29 22.97
CA GLY A 152 -30.89 2.86 21.60
C GLY A 152 -30.07 3.63 20.57
N ARG A 153 -29.00 4.35 20.96
CA ARG A 153 -28.13 5.07 20.00
C ARG A 153 -26.85 4.30 19.69
N ILE A 154 -26.41 4.37 18.44
CA ILE A 154 -25.10 3.91 17.99
C ILE A 154 -24.18 5.12 17.87
N ARG A 155 -23.13 5.20 18.69
CA ARG A 155 -22.09 6.23 18.58
C ARG A 155 -20.89 5.67 17.84
N TYR A 156 -20.74 5.98 16.55
CA TYR A 156 -19.61 5.47 15.78
C TYR A 156 -18.33 6.25 16.06
N LYS A 157 -17.20 5.56 16.11
CA LYS A 157 -15.92 6.19 16.44
C LYS A 157 -15.34 6.95 15.26
N SER A 158 -14.56 7.99 15.57
CA SER A 158 -13.83 8.77 14.57
C SER A 158 -12.76 7.92 13.87
N PRO A 159 -12.31 8.30 12.65
CA PRO A 159 -11.31 7.51 11.92
C PRO A 159 -10.03 7.28 12.72
N ALA A 160 -9.59 8.28 13.50
CA ALA A 160 -8.41 8.16 14.36
C ALA A 160 -8.59 7.14 15.48
N LYS A 161 -9.77 7.10 16.12
CA LYS A 161 -10.08 6.14 17.18
C LYS A 161 -10.18 4.72 16.62
N VAL A 162 -10.78 4.57 15.44
CA VAL A 162 -10.85 3.28 14.74
C VAL A 162 -9.46 2.81 14.32
N ALA A 163 -8.64 3.71 13.77
CA ALA A 163 -7.26 3.41 13.40
C ALA A 163 -6.45 2.86 14.58
N ALA A 164 -6.58 3.49 15.75
CA ALA A 164 -5.96 3.02 16.98
C ALA A 164 -6.53 1.65 17.43
N ALA A 165 -7.85 1.46 17.37
CA ALA A 165 -8.49 0.20 17.76
C ALA A 165 -8.19 -0.98 16.82
N LEU A 166 -7.78 -0.72 15.58
CA LEU A 166 -7.36 -1.71 14.59
C LEU A 166 -5.84 -1.82 14.47
N ASP A 167 -5.08 -1.04 15.24
CA ASP A 167 -3.62 -0.93 15.18
C ASP A 167 -3.07 -0.69 13.75
N CYS A 168 -3.75 0.17 12.98
CA CYS A 168 -3.35 0.40 11.58
C CYS A 168 -2.26 1.47 11.40
N GLY A 169 -1.84 2.13 12.49
CA GLY A 169 -0.91 3.26 12.44
C GLY A 169 -1.45 4.46 11.66
N ARG A 170 -0.53 5.23 11.06
CA ARG A 170 -0.85 6.48 10.34
C ARG A 170 -1.45 6.19 8.98
N PHE A 171 -2.40 7.01 8.54
CA PHE A 171 -2.96 6.90 7.19
C PHE A 171 -1.96 7.36 6.14
N THR A 172 -1.62 6.46 5.22
CA THR A 172 -0.74 6.66 4.07
C THR A 172 -1.52 6.70 2.77
N GLY A 173 -0.93 7.31 1.74
CA GLY A 173 -1.58 7.49 0.43
C GLY A 173 -2.64 8.59 0.39
N ASN A 174 -3.27 8.74 -0.77
CA ASN A 174 -4.44 9.59 -0.98
C ASN A 174 -5.71 8.85 -0.55
N PRO A 175 -6.70 9.53 0.06
CA PRO A 175 -8.04 8.98 0.23
C PRO A 175 -8.67 8.65 -1.13
N VAL A 176 -9.61 7.72 -1.12
CA VAL A 176 -10.25 7.20 -2.33
C VAL A 176 -11.76 7.19 -2.15
N ASP A 177 -12.48 7.68 -3.14
CA ASP A 177 -13.94 7.64 -3.15
C ASP A 177 -14.40 6.30 -3.73
N ILE A 178 -15.05 5.52 -2.88
CA ILE A 178 -15.64 4.23 -3.26
C ILE A 178 -17.14 4.44 -3.46
N PRO A 179 -17.72 4.09 -4.63
CA PRO A 179 -19.14 4.27 -4.89
C PRO A 179 -20.01 3.55 -3.85
N LEU A 180 -21.14 4.17 -3.44
CA LEU A 180 -22.04 3.61 -2.43
C LEU A 180 -22.55 2.21 -2.81
N HIS A 181 -22.86 1.97 -4.08
CA HIS A 181 -23.37 0.68 -4.55
C HIS A 181 -22.41 -0.48 -4.26
N VAL A 182 -21.08 -0.23 -4.18
CA VAL A 182 -20.09 -1.22 -3.75
C VAL A 182 -20.34 -1.65 -2.30
N PHE A 183 -20.68 -0.70 -1.43
CA PHE A 183 -21.05 -0.96 -0.04
C PHE A 183 -22.47 -1.50 0.12
N LEU A 184 -23.29 -1.51 -0.94
CA LEU A 184 -24.60 -2.17 -0.95
C LEU A 184 -24.55 -3.56 -1.59
N GLY A 185 -23.53 -3.84 -2.41
CA GLY A 185 -23.31 -5.13 -3.07
C GLY A 185 -22.78 -6.28 -2.20
N GLY A 186 -22.09 -7.24 -2.82
CA GLY A 186 -21.57 -8.42 -2.12
C GLY A 186 -20.35 -8.11 -1.23
N ILE A 187 -20.16 -8.88 -0.16
CA ILE A 187 -18.96 -8.71 0.70
C ILE A 187 -17.64 -8.92 -0.07
N LYS A 188 -17.65 -9.77 -1.10
CA LYS A 188 -16.51 -9.96 -2.00
C LYS A 188 -16.15 -8.67 -2.75
N GLN A 189 -17.16 -7.91 -3.19
CA GLN A 189 -16.98 -6.63 -3.86
C GLN A 189 -16.35 -5.61 -2.91
N VAL A 190 -16.88 -5.49 -1.68
CA VAL A 190 -16.31 -4.62 -0.65
C VAL A 190 -14.85 -4.97 -0.37
N ARG A 191 -14.52 -6.26 -0.20
CA ARG A 191 -13.13 -6.72 0.02
C ARG A 191 -12.23 -6.37 -1.16
N ALA A 192 -12.71 -6.55 -2.39
CA ALA A 192 -11.96 -6.20 -3.59
C ALA A 192 -11.68 -4.70 -3.66
N HIS A 193 -12.66 -3.84 -3.35
CA HIS A 193 -12.47 -2.40 -3.36
C HIS A 193 -11.66 -1.87 -2.17
N PHE A 194 -11.70 -2.53 -1.00
CA PHE A 194 -10.78 -2.25 0.10
C PHE A 194 -9.34 -2.52 -0.30
N TYR A 195 -9.09 -3.65 -0.96
CA TYR A 195 -7.77 -3.94 -1.52
C TYR A 195 -7.38 -2.95 -2.63
N ALA A 196 -8.26 -2.71 -3.61
CA ALA A 196 -8.00 -1.81 -4.73
C ALA A 196 -7.73 -0.36 -4.31
N SER A 197 -8.33 0.09 -3.19
CA SER A 197 -8.06 1.42 -2.65
C SER A 197 -6.57 1.65 -2.33
N TYR A 198 -5.81 0.58 -2.06
CA TYR A 198 -4.37 0.66 -1.90
C TYR A 198 -3.66 1.08 -3.20
N HIS A 199 -4.07 0.54 -4.33
CA HIS A 199 -3.55 0.94 -5.65
C HIS A 199 -3.93 2.38 -5.98
N SER A 200 -5.20 2.73 -5.83
CA SER A 200 -5.72 4.06 -6.14
C SER A 200 -5.12 5.16 -5.26
N GLY A 201 -4.82 4.84 -4.00
CA GLY A 201 -4.21 5.78 -3.06
C GLY A 201 -2.73 6.07 -3.32
N ARG A 202 -2.04 5.28 -4.15
CA ARG A 202 -0.61 5.47 -4.44
C ARG A 202 -0.37 6.56 -5.49
N LYS A 203 0.88 6.99 -5.58
CA LYS A 203 1.34 7.83 -6.69
C LYS A 203 1.27 7.02 -7.98
N GLU A 204 0.90 7.67 -9.08
CA GLU A 204 0.91 7.08 -10.42
C GLU A 204 2.33 6.63 -10.80
N ASN A 205 2.41 5.65 -11.71
CA ASN A 205 3.68 5.13 -12.23
C ASN A 205 4.65 4.66 -11.13
N ASN A 206 4.13 4.04 -10.07
CA ASN A 206 4.93 3.45 -9.00
C ASN A 206 4.79 1.91 -9.01
N PRO A 207 5.61 1.20 -9.81
CA PRO A 207 5.57 -0.25 -9.91
C PRO A 207 5.65 -0.94 -8.54
N ILE A 208 4.93 -2.05 -8.37
CA ILE A 208 4.99 -2.84 -7.14
C ILE A 208 4.76 -4.32 -7.43
N SER A 209 5.51 -5.17 -6.72
CA SER A 209 5.34 -6.61 -6.84
C SER A 209 4.10 -7.07 -6.06
N ARG A 210 3.45 -8.15 -6.51
CA ARG A 210 2.34 -8.77 -5.76
C ARG A 210 2.76 -9.31 -4.39
N ARG A 211 4.01 -9.77 -4.29
CA ARG A 211 4.61 -10.18 -3.02
C ARG A 211 4.65 -9.02 -2.03
N THR A 212 5.16 -7.87 -2.44
CA THR A 212 5.19 -6.65 -1.60
C THR A 212 3.77 -6.20 -1.27
N LEU A 213 2.81 -6.28 -2.21
CA LEU A 213 1.41 -6.01 -1.91
C LEU A 213 0.82 -6.96 -0.87
N ARG A 214 1.21 -8.24 -0.87
CA ARG A 214 0.78 -9.22 0.14
C ARG A 214 1.31 -8.83 1.52
N GLU A 215 2.57 -8.42 1.61
CA GLU A 215 3.18 -7.95 2.87
C GLU A 215 2.46 -6.71 3.41
N LEU A 216 2.07 -5.78 2.54
CA LEU A 216 1.45 -4.52 2.93
C LEU A 216 -0.07 -4.63 3.21
N THR A 217 -0.78 -5.50 2.50
CA THR A 217 -2.25 -5.61 2.58
C THR A 217 -2.75 -6.89 3.24
N GLY A 218 -1.88 -7.88 3.43
CA GLY A 218 -2.24 -9.21 3.91
C GLY A 218 -2.99 -10.08 2.89
N VAL A 219 -3.22 -9.60 1.66
CA VAL A 219 -3.99 -10.35 0.64
C VAL A 219 -3.08 -11.32 -0.12
N PRO A 220 -3.37 -12.64 -0.18
CA PRO A 220 -2.61 -13.59 -0.97
C PRO A 220 -2.66 -13.30 -2.48
N GLU A 221 -1.59 -13.58 -3.23
CA GLU A 221 -1.48 -13.19 -4.65
C GLU A 221 -2.58 -13.77 -5.56
N SER A 222 -3.05 -14.99 -5.28
CA SER A 222 -4.18 -15.60 -6.00
C SER A 222 -5.46 -14.79 -5.78
N THR A 223 -5.70 -14.33 -4.56
CA THR A 223 -6.85 -13.50 -4.19
C THR A 223 -6.71 -12.08 -4.75
N GLN A 224 -5.49 -11.53 -4.80
CA GLN A 224 -5.21 -10.24 -5.43
C GLN A 224 -5.69 -10.24 -6.89
N ARG A 225 -5.37 -11.28 -7.68
CA ARG A 225 -5.83 -11.41 -9.08
C ARG A 225 -7.36 -11.39 -9.21
N VAL A 226 -8.05 -12.10 -8.31
CA VAL A 226 -9.51 -12.14 -8.28
C VAL A 226 -10.07 -10.77 -7.92
N TYR A 227 -9.48 -10.08 -6.95
CA TYR A 227 -9.93 -8.74 -6.54
C TYR A 227 -9.59 -7.67 -7.56
N ASP A 228 -8.44 -7.74 -8.23
CA ASP A 228 -8.09 -6.87 -9.35
C ASP A 228 -9.21 -6.92 -10.40
N LYS A 229 -9.61 -8.13 -10.80
CA LYS A 229 -10.71 -8.34 -11.76
C LYS A 229 -12.06 -7.80 -11.26
N VAL A 230 -12.40 -8.03 -9.99
CA VAL A 230 -13.68 -7.57 -9.42
C VAL A 230 -13.74 -6.04 -9.29
N ALA A 231 -12.64 -5.40 -8.93
CA ALA A 231 -12.57 -3.95 -8.75
C ALA A 231 -12.25 -3.19 -10.05
N GLY A 232 -12.02 -3.90 -11.17
CA GLY A 232 -11.66 -3.29 -12.45
C GLY A 232 -10.25 -2.68 -12.44
N VAL A 233 -9.31 -3.28 -11.70
CA VAL A 233 -7.91 -2.88 -11.69
C VAL A 233 -7.18 -3.57 -12.84
N THR A 234 -6.52 -2.78 -13.68
CA THR A 234 -5.71 -3.28 -14.80
C THR A 234 -4.25 -3.30 -14.39
N ALA A 235 -3.61 -4.46 -14.49
CA ALA A 235 -2.17 -4.57 -14.26
C ALA A 235 -1.42 -4.26 -15.57
N VAL A 236 -0.57 -3.23 -15.53
CA VAL A 236 0.31 -2.86 -16.63
C VAL A 236 1.66 -3.53 -16.41
N CYS A 237 2.04 -4.33 -17.39
CA CYS A 237 3.31 -5.02 -17.46
C CYS A 237 4.45 -4.03 -17.73
N ASN A 238 5.45 -4.00 -16.85
CA ASN A 238 6.65 -3.18 -17.07
C ASN A 238 7.84 -4.07 -17.42
N TRP A 239 8.70 -3.58 -18.29
CA TRP A 239 9.92 -4.26 -18.74
C TRP A 239 11.09 -3.29 -18.72
N SER A 240 12.26 -3.78 -18.30
CA SER A 240 13.55 -3.13 -18.51
C SER A 240 14.20 -3.74 -19.75
N ILE A 241 14.87 -2.94 -20.55
CA ILE A 241 15.59 -3.40 -21.74
C ILE A 241 17.05 -3.04 -21.56
N GLU A 242 17.90 -4.06 -21.62
CA GLU A 242 19.34 -3.99 -21.37
C GLU A 242 20.11 -4.59 -22.56
N ASN A 243 21.41 -4.32 -22.62
CA ASN A 243 22.26 -4.88 -23.67
C ASN A 243 22.38 -6.41 -23.51
N ASN A 244 22.26 -7.14 -24.62
CA ASN A 244 22.41 -8.60 -24.61
C ASN A 244 23.90 -9.00 -24.63
N THR A 245 24.63 -8.70 -23.55
CA THR A 245 25.97 -9.26 -23.34
C THR A 245 25.90 -10.39 -22.32
N ARG A 246 26.83 -11.35 -22.41
CA ARG A 246 26.89 -12.50 -21.50
C ARG A 246 26.87 -12.09 -20.02
N GLU A 247 27.65 -11.06 -19.67
CA GLU A 247 27.69 -10.52 -18.31
C GLU A 247 26.34 -9.96 -17.84
N HIS A 248 25.60 -9.26 -18.72
CA HIS A 248 24.27 -8.75 -18.37
C HIS A 248 23.26 -9.88 -18.19
N VAL A 249 23.32 -10.92 -19.05
CA VAL A 249 22.44 -12.09 -18.95
C VAL A 249 22.68 -12.82 -17.63
N GLU A 250 23.94 -13.09 -17.26
CA GLU A 250 24.30 -13.76 -16.01
C GLU A 250 23.86 -12.92 -14.78
N ASN A 251 24.14 -11.61 -14.79
CA ASN A 251 23.74 -10.71 -13.71
C ASN A 251 22.21 -10.58 -13.58
N ALA A 252 21.49 -10.49 -14.69
CA ALA A 252 20.04 -10.39 -14.68
C ALA A 252 19.38 -11.71 -14.26
N ALA A 253 19.94 -12.85 -14.68
CA ALA A 253 19.49 -14.17 -14.24
C ALA A 253 19.67 -14.35 -12.72
N TRP A 254 20.77 -13.87 -12.16
CA TRP A 254 21.00 -13.89 -10.72
C TRP A 254 20.00 -13.03 -9.95
N LYS A 255 19.75 -11.80 -10.41
CA LYS A 255 18.87 -10.83 -9.72
C LYS A 255 17.38 -11.13 -9.89
N HIS A 256 16.96 -11.51 -11.10
CA HIS A 256 15.55 -11.60 -11.49
C HIS A 256 15.08 -13.04 -11.75
N GLY A 257 15.99 -14.02 -11.75
CA GLY A 257 15.68 -15.41 -12.00
C GLY A 257 15.19 -15.65 -13.42
N ARG A 258 14.09 -16.41 -13.54
CA ARG A 258 13.51 -16.84 -14.83
C ARG A 258 12.73 -15.75 -15.58
N GLY A 259 12.73 -14.51 -15.08
CA GLY A 259 11.97 -13.39 -15.65
C GLY A 259 12.67 -12.63 -16.79
N ILE A 260 13.62 -13.26 -17.47
CA ILE A 260 14.43 -12.65 -18.53
C ILE A 260 14.21 -13.35 -19.87
N PHE A 261 14.23 -12.61 -20.97
CA PHE A 261 14.14 -13.17 -22.32
C PHE A 261 14.84 -12.28 -23.35
N GLU A 262 15.24 -12.86 -24.49
CA GLU A 262 15.78 -12.08 -25.61
C GLU A 262 14.67 -11.31 -26.33
N PHE A 263 14.85 -10.01 -26.52
CA PHE A 263 13.96 -9.12 -27.26
C PHE A 263 14.67 -8.58 -28.50
N THR A 264 14.06 -8.74 -29.67
CA THR A 264 14.58 -8.16 -30.92
C THR A 264 13.80 -6.90 -31.27
N ASP A 265 14.50 -5.76 -31.38
CA ASP A 265 13.88 -4.48 -31.71
C ASP A 265 13.71 -4.30 -33.22
N TRP A 266 12.67 -4.91 -33.78
CA TRP A 266 12.36 -4.80 -35.22
C TRP A 266 12.00 -3.39 -35.70
N GLN A 267 11.65 -2.49 -34.78
CA GLN A 267 11.20 -1.13 -35.07
C GLN A 267 12.29 -0.08 -34.86
N GLY A 268 13.39 -0.43 -34.20
CA GLY A 268 14.47 0.51 -33.86
C GLY A 268 14.03 1.60 -32.88
N LYS A 269 13.11 1.27 -31.95
CA LYS A 269 12.58 2.24 -30.97
C LYS A 269 13.48 2.41 -29.76
N VAL A 270 14.23 1.37 -29.41
CA VAL A 270 15.13 1.33 -28.25
C VAL A 270 16.57 1.53 -28.71
N GLY A 271 16.92 1.04 -29.90
CA GLY A 271 18.20 1.31 -30.53
C GLY A 271 18.23 0.87 -31.98
N GLU A 272 19.29 0.17 -32.40
CA GLU A 272 19.46 -0.24 -33.79
C GLU A 272 18.40 -1.27 -34.20
N ARG A 273 17.81 -1.05 -35.38
CA ARG A 273 16.78 -1.93 -35.93
C ARG A 273 17.34 -3.34 -36.13
N GLY A 274 16.64 -4.34 -35.61
CA GLY A 274 17.02 -5.75 -35.68
C GLY A 274 18.03 -6.19 -34.62
N ARG A 275 18.50 -5.28 -33.76
CA ARG A 275 19.40 -5.64 -32.66
C ARG A 275 18.67 -6.43 -31.57
N LYS A 276 19.39 -7.39 -30.99
CA LYS A 276 18.92 -8.19 -29.85
C LYS A 276 19.30 -7.51 -28.52
N TYR A 277 18.34 -7.48 -27.62
CA TYR A 277 18.43 -6.95 -26.27
C TYR A 277 17.98 -7.99 -25.26
N LEU A 278 18.38 -7.81 -24.00
CA LEU A 278 17.87 -8.57 -22.88
C LEU A 278 16.69 -7.81 -22.27
N ALA A 279 15.50 -8.41 -22.30
CA ALA A 279 14.33 -7.85 -21.64
C ALA A 279 14.14 -8.51 -20.27
N VAL A 280 14.06 -7.69 -19.22
CA VAL A 280 13.89 -8.11 -17.83
C VAL A 280 12.52 -7.69 -17.32
N ARG A 281 11.79 -8.64 -16.71
CA ARG A 281 10.49 -8.36 -16.13
C ARG A 281 10.60 -7.47 -14.89
N LEU A 282 9.99 -6.29 -14.94
CA LEU A 282 9.84 -5.41 -13.78
C LEU A 282 8.52 -5.67 -13.05
N PRO A 283 8.38 -5.20 -11.80
CA PRO A 283 7.09 -5.20 -11.11
C PRO A 283 6.02 -4.47 -11.91
N ASN A 284 4.76 -4.85 -11.74
CA ASN A 284 3.66 -4.25 -12.48
C ASN A 284 3.29 -2.88 -11.93
N SER A 285 2.83 -2.01 -12.83
CA SER A 285 2.03 -0.84 -12.45
C SER A 285 0.55 -1.26 -12.41
N TYR A 286 -0.27 -0.55 -11.64
CA TYR A 286 -1.70 -0.87 -11.51
C TYR A 286 -2.51 0.40 -11.77
N GLU A 287 -3.42 0.31 -12.71
CA GLU A 287 -4.36 1.36 -13.06
C GLU A 287 -5.73 1.03 -12.47
N THR A 288 -6.37 2.02 -11.87
CA THR A 288 -7.63 1.82 -11.15
C THR A 288 -8.69 2.80 -11.61
N THR A 289 -9.95 2.36 -11.59
CA THR A 289 -11.11 3.19 -11.89
C THR A 289 -11.56 4.08 -10.72
N GLN A 290 -11.06 3.85 -9.50
CA GLN A 290 -11.51 4.60 -8.32
C GLN A 290 -10.92 6.02 -8.30
N ALA A 291 -11.78 7.01 -8.04
CA ALA A 291 -11.38 8.40 -7.96
C ALA A 291 -10.59 8.67 -6.67
N LYS A 292 -9.49 9.42 -6.79
CA LYS A 292 -8.73 9.93 -5.65
C LYS A 292 -9.48 11.11 -5.04
N SER A 293 -9.70 11.09 -3.73
CA SER A 293 -10.23 12.25 -3.01
C SER A 293 -9.09 13.14 -2.51
N PRO A 294 -9.34 14.45 -2.31
CA PRO A 294 -8.36 15.34 -1.69
C PRO A 294 -8.05 14.89 -0.26
N LYS A 295 -6.78 15.01 0.17
CA LYS A 295 -6.34 14.58 1.51
C LYS A 295 -7.14 15.18 2.66
N GLY A 296 -7.53 16.46 2.55
CA GLY A 296 -8.37 17.16 3.52
C GLY A 296 -7.92 16.96 4.97
N ARG A 297 -8.81 16.44 5.82
CA ARG A 297 -8.56 16.23 7.26
C ARG A 297 -7.56 15.11 7.60
N GLN A 298 -6.96 14.43 6.63
CA GLN A 298 -6.01 13.33 6.88
C GLN A 298 -4.82 13.75 7.78
N LYS A 299 -4.25 14.95 7.59
CA LYS A 299 -3.18 15.46 8.46
C LYS A 299 -3.64 15.60 9.92
N LYS A 300 -4.86 16.09 10.14
CA LYS A 300 -5.46 16.22 11.48
C LYS A 300 -5.74 14.85 12.10
N ILE A 301 -6.22 13.89 11.31
CA ILE A 301 -6.45 12.51 11.74
C ILE A 301 -5.13 11.85 12.15
N ASN A 302 -4.09 11.95 11.31
CA ASN A 302 -2.77 11.42 11.63
C ASN A 302 -2.19 12.07 12.89
N ARG A 303 -2.35 13.39 13.07
CA ARG A 303 -1.94 14.05 14.34
C ARG A 303 -2.69 13.48 15.54
N ALA A 304 -3.98 13.18 15.42
CA ALA A 304 -4.74 12.56 16.50
C ALA A 304 -4.27 11.12 16.78
N ILE A 305 -3.95 10.34 15.75
CA ILE A 305 -3.34 9.00 15.88
C ILE A 305 -2.00 9.10 16.61
N ASP A 306 -1.12 10.01 16.16
CA ASP A 306 0.20 10.22 16.76
C ASP A 306 0.09 10.65 18.23
N LEU A 307 -0.90 11.48 18.59
CA LEU A 307 -1.14 11.89 19.97
C LEU A 307 -1.64 10.73 20.84
N VAL A 308 -2.50 9.85 20.31
CA VAL A 308 -2.96 8.66 21.03
C VAL A 308 -1.80 7.71 21.28
N ILE A 309 -0.98 7.45 20.26
CA ILE A 309 0.20 6.58 20.37
C ILE A 309 1.23 7.17 21.36
N LYS A 310 1.52 8.49 21.25
CA LYS A 310 2.46 9.15 22.17
C LYS A 310 1.95 9.20 23.61
N ARG A 311 0.66 9.45 23.84
CA ARG A 311 0.08 9.45 25.19
C ARG A 311 0.07 8.03 25.80
N ALA A 312 -0.18 7.00 25.00
CA ALA A 312 -0.06 5.62 25.46
C ALA A 312 1.39 5.28 25.90
N ARG A 313 2.41 5.84 25.21
CA ARG A 313 3.82 5.74 25.63
C ARG A 313 4.17 6.63 26.83
N GLY A 314 3.41 7.70 27.06
CA GLY A 314 3.64 8.70 28.11
C GLY A 314 3.22 8.28 29.53
N ILE A 315 2.73 7.05 29.75
CA ILE A 315 2.53 6.48 31.09
C ILE A 315 3.81 5.81 31.62
N GLY A 316 4.91 5.76 30.86
CA GLY A 316 6.16 5.11 31.29
C GLY A 316 7.48 5.79 30.96
N SER A 317 7.53 6.89 30.22
CA SER A 317 8.79 7.61 29.95
C SER A 317 8.65 9.10 30.21
N SER A 318 8.83 9.51 31.46
CA SER A 318 9.20 10.89 31.76
C SER A 318 10.54 11.17 31.08
N VAL A 319 10.53 11.85 29.95
CA VAL A 319 11.77 12.46 29.43
C VAL A 319 12.11 13.55 30.44
N ASN A 320 12.96 13.22 31.42
CA ASN A 320 13.45 14.16 32.40
C ASN A 320 14.32 15.17 31.66
N ARG A 321 13.76 16.35 31.40
CA ARG A 321 14.50 17.47 30.84
C ARG A 321 15.21 18.18 31.98
N ILE A 322 16.53 18.19 31.94
CA ILE A 322 17.35 18.82 32.97
C ILE A 322 17.94 20.10 32.38
N TYR A 323 17.68 21.22 33.05
CA TYR A 323 18.08 22.55 32.60
C TYR A 323 19.31 23.02 33.37
N PHE A 324 20.34 23.45 32.65
CA PHE A 324 21.62 23.91 33.20
C PHE A 324 21.86 25.39 32.89
N PRO A 325 22.58 26.10 33.77
CA PRO A 325 22.87 27.53 33.57
C PRO A 325 23.82 27.80 32.39
N ASN A 326 24.70 26.85 32.02
CA ASN A 326 25.67 27.00 30.93
C ASN A 326 25.95 25.68 30.19
N GLY A 327 26.51 25.78 28.99
CA GLY A 327 26.75 24.61 28.11
C GLY A 327 27.73 23.60 28.70
N ASN A 328 28.78 24.05 29.36
CA ASN A 328 29.76 23.16 29.98
C ASN A 328 29.16 22.28 31.08
N ALA A 329 28.22 22.79 31.88
CA ALA A 329 27.52 21.97 32.87
C ALA A 329 26.59 20.95 32.21
N ALA A 330 25.89 21.35 31.15
CA ALA A 330 25.04 20.44 30.37
C ALA A 330 25.87 19.32 29.71
N VAL A 331 27.01 19.62 29.08
CA VAL A 331 27.93 18.61 28.50
C VAL A 331 28.43 17.66 29.57
N LYS A 332 28.90 18.17 30.71
CA LYS A 332 29.40 17.32 31.82
C LYS A 332 28.32 16.40 32.36
N ALA A 333 27.08 16.87 32.49
CA ALA A 333 25.97 16.08 32.97
C ALA A 333 25.49 15.07 31.92
N TYR A 334 25.46 15.44 30.64
CA TYR A 334 25.16 14.53 29.52
C TYR A 334 26.15 13.36 29.46
N ASN A 335 27.45 13.66 29.61
CA ASN A 335 28.48 12.61 29.66
C ASN A 335 28.34 11.66 30.86
N ARG A 336 27.67 12.10 31.94
CA ARG A 336 27.38 11.24 33.11
C ARG A 336 26.13 10.40 32.88
N ASN A 337 25.06 11.00 32.33
CA ASN A 337 23.77 10.36 32.10
C ASN A 337 23.25 10.69 30.69
N PRO A 338 23.65 9.94 29.65
CA PRO A 338 23.26 10.23 28.27
C PRO A 338 21.76 9.95 27.98
N GLU A 339 21.05 9.29 28.89
CA GLU A 339 19.61 8.95 28.74
C GLU A 339 18.66 10.14 28.97
N HIS A 340 19.17 11.31 29.37
CA HIS A 340 18.36 12.50 29.60
C HIS A 340 18.69 13.61 28.58
N ASP A 341 17.69 14.39 28.21
CA ASP A 341 17.88 15.58 27.39
C ASP A 341 18.40 16.72 28.28
N HIS A 342 19.59 17.23 27.96
CA HIS A 342 20.25 18.29 28.71
C HIS A 342 20.17 19.60 27.93
N TYR A 343 19.58 20.63 28.55
CA TYR A 343 19.41 21.95 27.95
C TYR A 343 20.26 23.00 28.67
N TYR A 344 20.81 23.96 27.93
CA TYR A 344 21.44 25.13 28.51
C TYR A 344 21.05 26.43 27.81
N LYS A 345 21.15 27.53 28.54
CA LYS A 345 20.80 28.85 28.03
C LYS A 345 21.90 29.36 27.10
N LEU A 346 21.54 29.69 25.86
CA LEU A 346 22.44 30.45 24.99
C LEU A 346 22.43 31.90 25.43
N ALA A 347 23.61 32.46 25.70
CA ALA A 347 23.76 33.90 25.75
C ALA A 347 23.50 34.42 24.34
N LEU A 348 22.40 35.13 24.14
CA LEU A 348 22.21 35.88 22.90
C LEU A 348 23.38 36.87 22.81
N PRO A 349 24.05 36.98 21.65
CA PRO A 349 25.01 38.06 21.46
C PRO A 349 24.28 39.36 21.72
N ASP A 350 24.85 40.23 22.56
CA ASP A 350 24.30 41.55 22.87
C ASP A 350 24.11 42.33 21.56
N SER A 351 22.93 42.20 20.96
CA SER A 351 22.56 42.96 19.79
C SER A 351 22.39 44.40 20.28
N LYS A 352 23.34 45.27 19.96
CA LYS A 352 23.34 46.73 20.25
C LYS A 352 22.14 47.51 19.67
N LYS A 353 21.05 46.85 19.29
CA LYS A 353 19.80 47.48 18.87
C LYS A 353 18.64 46.74 19.56
N PRO A 354 17.95 47.36 20.54
CA PRO A 354 16.73 46.76 21.07
C PRO A 354 15.67 46.77 19.96
N SER A 355 15.33 45.59 19.46
CA SER A 355 14.13 45.44 18.64
C SER A 355 12.93 45.77 19.53
N LYS A 356 12.07 46.69 19.06
CA LYS A 356 10.79 47.03 19.68
C LYS A 356 9.83 45.84 19.54
N LEU A 357 10.08 44.79 20.30
CA LEU A 357 9.10 43.73 20.58
C LEU A 357 8.88 43.75 22.08
N THR A 358 7.91 44.55 22.46
CA THR A 358 7.36 44.65 23.79
C THR A 358 6.88 43.27 24.24
N SER A 359 7.27 42.90 25.47
CA SER A 359 6.72 41.82 26.29
C SER A 359 6.79 40.39 25.74
N GLY A 360 8.00 39.84 25.70
CA GLY A 360 8.23 38.40 25.62
C GLY A 360 9.72 38.10 25.55
N ARG A 361 10.39 37.93 26.70
CA ARG A 361 11.82 37.60 26.76
C ARG A 361 12.01 36.17 26.22
N LEU A 362 12.16 36.05 24.91
CA LEU A 362 12.49 34.79 24.22
C LEU A 362 13.85 34.32 24.75
N MET A 363 13.84 33.29 25.59
CA MET A 363 15.06 32.60 26.02
C MET A 363 15.34 31.48 25.02
N LEU A 364 16.44 31.61 24.29
CA LEU A 364 16.95 30.52 23.45
C LEU A 364 17.65 29.49 24.35
N TRP A 365 17.21 28.24 24.27
CA TRP A 365 17.83 27.10 24.92
C TRP A 365 18.38 26.20 23.84
N ASP A 366 19.64 25.78 23.97
CA ASP A 366 20.26 24.79 23.10
C ASP A 366 20.18 23.41 23.74
N CYS A 367 20.16 22.36 22.92
CA CYS A 367 20.01 20.97 23.37
C CYS A 367 21.23 20.15 22.99
N ILE A 368 21.76 19.40 23.95
CA ILE A 368 22.72 18.33 23.70
C ILE A 368 21.94 17.03 23.86
N GLY A 369 21.50 16.46 22.74
CA GLY A 369 20.78 15.19 22.71
C GLY A 369 21.48 14.20 21.77
N ALA A 370 21.36 12.91 22.06
CA ALA A 370 21.68 11.87 21.11
C ALA A 370 20.69 11.96 19.93
N LEU A 371 21.21 12.14 18.71
CA LEU A 371 20.43 12.18 17.46
C LEU A 371 19.70 10.87 17.18
#